data_AF-A0A7C1Y767-F1
#
_entry.id   AF-A0A7C1Y767-F1
#
_cell.length_a   1.000
_cell.length_b   1.000
_cell.length_c   1.000
_cell.angle_alpha   90.00
_cell.angle_beta   90.00
_cell.angle_gamma   90.00
#
_symmetry.space_group_name_H-M   'P 1'
#
loop_
_entity.id
_entity.type
_entity.pdbx_description
1 polymer ?
#
loop_
_entity_poly.entity_id
_entity_poly.type
_entity_poly.pdbx_seq_one_letter_code
_entity_poly.pdbx_strand_id
1 'polypeptide(L)'
;NMMEWWLCLVMPKEEVEQIARFKDLTDVQRSLLLSARKEPGKYVEGVVLSDNLEALFRNVPPPLSLALAMTEKYEKAERGVIMKEQNCSELEAVHIIAERIAQSRSG
;
A
#
# COMPACT_ATOMS: atom_id res chain seq x y z
N ASN A 1 22.83 -0.43 17.27
CA ASN A 1 23.07 -0.66 15.84
C ASN A 1 21.98 0.08 15.09
N MET A 2 22.33 1.08 14.28
CA MET A 2 21.34 1.91 13.57
C MET A 2 20.99 1.21 12.25
N MET A 3 19.69 1.16 11.92
CA MET A 3 19.23 0.60 10.65
C MET A 3 19.78 1.45 9.49
N GLU A 4 20.48 0.82 8.55
CA GLU A 4 21.08 1.46 7.37
C GLU A 4 20.01 1.95 6.38
N TRP A 5 18.90 1.23 6.27
CA TRP A 5 17.79 1.53 5.36
C TRP A 5 16.46 1.54 6.11
N TRP A 6 15.70 2.62 5.95
CA TRP A 6 14.35 2.76 6.45
C TRP A 6 13.39 2.80 5.28
N LEU A 7 12.46 1.85 5.24
CA LEU A 7 11.34 1.86 4.29
C LEU A 7 10.07 2.11 5.08
N CYS A 8 9.57 3.34 4.99
CA CYS A 8 8.39 3.78 5.70
C CYS A 8 7.24 3.91 4.71
N LEU A 9 6.22 3.07 4.83
CA LEU A 9 4.97 3.28 4.09
C LEU A 9 4.17 4.40 4.77
N VAL A 10 2.92 4.58 4.36
CA VAL A 10 2.00 5.52 5.02
C VAL A 10 1.88 5.15 6.50
N MET A 11 2.21 6.11 7.38
CA MET A 11 2.15 5.96 8.82
C MET A 11 1.37 7.13 9.43
N PRO A 12 0.61 6.90 10.52
CA PRO A 12 0.09 7.96 11.38
C PRO A 12 1.20 8.88 11.93
N LYS A 13 0.82 10.10 12.33
CA LYS A 13 1.76 11.08 12.89
C LYS A 13 2.47 10.54 14.14
N GLU A 14 1.75 9.81 14.96
CA GLU A 14 2.24 9.21 16.20
C GLU A 14 3.33 8.15 15.91
N GLU A 15 3.23 7.42 14.80
CA GLU A 15 4.22 6.43 14.38
C GLU A 15 5.49 7.11 13.83
N VAL A 16 5.36 8.24 13.12
CA VAL A 16 6.52 9.05 12.71
C VAL A 16 7.29 9.56 13.93
N GLU A 17 6.60 9.94 15.01
CA GLU A 17 7.23 10.33 16.27
C GLU A 17 7.95 9.19 16.97
N GLN A 18 7.51 7.94 16.77
CA GLN A 18 8.21 6.78 17.28
C GLN A 18 9.52 6.50 16.54
N ILE A 19 9.61 6.80 15.24
CA ILE A 19 10.86 6.68 14.47
C ILE A 19 11.95 7.60 15.04
N ALA A 20 11.56 8.79 15.51
CA ALA A 20 12.48 9.75 16.13
C ALA A 20 13.22 9.20 17.37
N ARG A 21 12.76 8.08 17.94
CA ARG A 21 13.47 7.37 19.04
C ARG A 21 14.69 6.58 18.56
N PHE A 22 14.77 6.29 17.26
CA PHE A 22 15.77 5.39 16.66
C PHE A 22 16.60 6.06 15.57
N LYS A 23 16.09 7.15 14.99
CA LYS A 23 16.78 7.95 13.96
C LYS A 23 16.46 9.42 14.18
N ASP A 24 17.50 10.25 14.21
CA ASP A 24 17.31 11.71 14.18
C ASP A 24 16.73 12.10 12.82
N LEU A 25 15.53 12.68 12.84
CA LEU A 25 14.81 13.13 11.66
C LEU A 25 14.91 14.65 11.53
N THR A 26 15.29 15.13 10.35
CA THR A 26 15.16 16.56 10.03
C THR A 26 13.69 16.92 9.81
N ASP A 27 13.35 18.22 9.92
CA ASP A 27 11.99 18.68 9.65
C ASP A 27 11.52 18.34 8.22
N VAL A 28 12.44 18.34 7.25
CA VAL A 28 12.17 17.97 5.85
C VAL A 28 11.87 16.48 5.75
N GLN A 29 12.67 15.61 6.36
CA GLN A 29 12.41 14.16 6.39
C GLN A 29 11.08 13.84 7.08
N ARG A 30 10.77 14.53 8.18
CA ARG A 30 9.49 14.38 8.89
C ARG A 30 8.31 14.80 8.01
N SER A 31 8.44 15.94 7.33
CA SER A 31 7.43 16.40 6.38
C SER A 31 7.23 15.42 5.23
N LEU A 32 8.32 14.85 4.70
CA LEU A 32 8.28 13.84 3.64
C LEU A 32 7.55 12.57 4.09
N LEU A 33 7.87 12.05 5.28
CA LEU A 33 7.18 10.88 5.87
C LEU A 33 5.67 11.12 6.02
N LEU A 34 5.27 12.31 6.48
CA LEU A 34 3.86 12.69 6.63
C LEU A 34 3.16 12.97 5.29
N SER A 35 3.91 13.17 4.21
CA SER A 35 3.35 13.48 2.88
C SER A 35 2.89 12.25 2.11
N ALA A 36 3.40 11.05 2.46
CA ALA A 36 3.11 9.81 1.75
C ALA A 36 1.63 9.45 1.83
N ARG A 37 1.04 9.05 0.70
CA ARG A 37 -0.39 8.74 0.57
C ARG A 37 -0.65 7.34 0.06
N LYS A 38 -1.86 6.85 0.34
CA LYS A 38 -2.40 5.62 -0.25
C LYS A 38 -3.58 5.99 -1.13
N GLU A 39 -3.56 5.48 -2.36
CA GLU A 39 -4.69 5.53 -3.28
C GLU A 39 -5.23 4.10 -3.46
N PRO A 40 -6.33 3.73 -2.77
CA PRO A 40 -6.87 2.36 -2.80
C PRO A 40 -7.07 1.85 -4.22
N GLY A 41 -6.70 0.59 -4.47
CA GLY A 41 -6.79 0.00 -5.81
C GLY A 41 -5.68 0.42 -6.78
N LYS A 42 -4.93 1.51 -6.52
CA LYS A 42 -3.90 2.03 -7.44
C LYS A 42 -2.49 1.84 -6.92
N TYR A 43 -2.11 2.56 -5.87
CA TYR A 43 -0.75 2.56 -5.34
C TYR A 43 -0.69 2.94 -3.87
N VAL A 44 0.44 2.60 -3.24
CA VAL A 44 0.81 3.10 -1.91
C VAL A 44 2.14 3.82 -2.05
N GLU A 45 2.23 5.03 -1.54
CA GLU A 45 3.48 5.75 -1.41
C GLU A 45 4.23 5.31 -0.14
N GLY A 46 5.54 5.41 -0.20
CA GLY A 46 6.41 5.29 0.94
C GLY A 46 7.64 6.18 0.77
N VAL A 47 8.38 6.31 1.85
CA VAL A 47 9.64 7.05 1.88
C VAL A 47 10.75 6.06 2.17
N VAL A 48 11.83 6.16 1.39
CA VAL A 48 13.10 5.53 1.71
C VAL A 48 14.02 6.56 2.34
N LEU A 49 14.62 6.22 3.49
CA LEU A 49 15.66 7.02 4.14
C LEU A 49 16.89 6.14 4.36
N SER A 50 18.03 6.57 3.84
CA SER A 50 19.38 6.04 4.11
C SER A 50 20.39 7.18 4.08
N ASP A 51 21.66 6.87 4.34
CA ASP A 51 22.72 7.90 4.40
C ASP A 51 22.91 8.63 3.05
N ASN A 52 22.59 7.98 1.94
CA ASN A 52 22.81 8.50 0.58
C ASN A 52 21.52 8.63 -0.24
N LEU A 53 20.34 8.32 0.33
CA LEU A 53 19.07 8.37 -0.39
C LEU A 53 17.93 8.80 0.53
N GLU A 54 17.26 9.88 0.12
CA GLU A 54 15.99 10.32 0.69
C GLU A 54 15.00 10.52 -0.46
N ALA A 55 14.02 9.64 -0.59
CA ALA A 55 13.10 9.68 -1.72
C ALA A 55 11.70 9.19 -1.37
N LEU A 56 10.70 9.81 -1.99
CA LEU A 56 9.35 9.26 -2.09
C LEU A 56 9.33 8.22 -3.21
N PHE A 57 8.76 7.05 -2.95
CA PHE A 57 8.51 6.01 -3.94
C PHE A 57 7.04 5.64 -3.98
N ARG A 58 6.62 5.00 -5.07
CA ARG A 58 5.29 4.39 -5.23
C ARG A 58 5.43 2.90 -5.45
N ASN A 59 4.78 2.12 -4.60
CA ASN A 59 4.52 0.71 -4.87
C ASN A 59 3.21 0.60 -5.67
N VAL A 60 3.32 0.14 -6.92
CA VAL A 60 2.19 -0.04 -7.85
C VAL A 60 2.05 -1.55 -8.14
N PRO A 61 1.37 -2.31 -7.26
CA PRO A 61 1.29 -3.76 -7.42
C PRO A 61 0.44 -4.13 -8.65
N PRO A 62 0.77 -5.21 -9.37
CA PRO A 62 -0.10 -5.75 -10.41
C PRO A 62 -1.51 -6.05 -9.87
N PRO A 63 -2.57 -5.86 -10.68
CA PRO A 63 -3.96 -6.03 -10.21
C PRO A 63 -4.25 -7.39 -9.56
N LEU A 64 -3.70 -8.48 -10.12
CA LEU A 64 -3.89 -9.82 -9.58
C LEU A 64 -3.27 -9.97 -8.19
N SER A 65 -2.04 -9.47 -8.00
CA SER A 65 -1.38 -9.48 -6.69
C SER A 65 -2.18 -8.68 -5.66
N LEU A 66 -2.76 -7.55 -6.06
CA LEU A 66 -3.61 -6.75 -5.18
C LEU A 66 -4.90 -7.49 -4.81
N ALA A 67 -5.58 -8.08 -5.78
CA ALA A 67 -6.82 -8.84 -5.56
C ALA A 67 -6.62 -10.07 -4.65
N LEU A 68 -5.47 -10.75 -4.77
CA LEU A 68 -5.09 -11.85 -3.88
C LEU A 68 -4.81 -11.37 -2.44
N ALA A 69 -4.21 -10.18 -2.29
CA ALA A 69 -3.85 -9.60 -1.00
C ALA A 69 -5.04 -8.92 -0.29
N MET A 70 -6.22 -8.86 -0.91
CA MET A 70 -7.44 -8.28 -0.32
C MET A 70 -7.98 -9.18 0.80
N THR A 71 -7.64 -8.83 2.05
CA THR A 71 -7.96 -9.59 3.27
C THR A 71 -8.94 -8.90 4.22
N GLU A 72 -9.29 -7.64 3.97
CA GLU A 72 -10.22 -6.90 4.81
C GLU A 72 -11.63 -7.48 4.75
N LYS A 73 -12.42 -7.27 5.81
CA LYS A 73 -13.76 -7.87 5.92
C LYS A 73 -14.68 -7.45 4.77
N TYR A 74 -14.64 -6.18 4.37
CA TYR A 74 -15.47 -5.67 3.27
C TYR A 74 -14.99 -6.19 1.90
N GLU A 75 -13.68 -6.35 1.71
CA GLU A 75 -13.10 -6.92 0.49
C GLU A 75 -13.46 -8.39 0.32
N LYS A 76 -13.41 -9.17 1.42
CA LYS A 76 -13.87 -10.56 1.44
C LYS A 76 -15.37 -10.68 1.17
N ALA A 77 -16.16 -9.72 1.67
CA ALA A 77 -17.60 -9.68 1.41
C ALA A 77 -17.90 -9.40 -0.06
N GLU A 78 -17.20 -8.44 -0.69
CA GLU A 78 -17.30 -8.17 -2.13
C GLU A 78 -16.96 -9.42 -2.95
N ARG A 79 -15.85 -10.09 -2.63
CA ARG A 79 -15.48 -11.35 -3.29
C ARG A 79 -16.56 -12.41 -3.14
N GLY A 80 -17.14 -12.54 -1.95
CA GLY A 80 -18.24 -13.48 -1.68
C GLY A 80 -19.53 -13.14 -2.45
N VAL A 81 -19.81 -11.87 -2.74
CA VAL A 81 -20.92 -11.46 -3.62
C VAL A 81 -20.65 -11.92 -5.05
N ILE A 82 -19.45 -11.66 -5.58
CA ILE A 82 -19.06 -12.06 -6.95
C ILE A 82 -19.17 -13.58 -7.13
N MET A 83 -18.66 -14.36 -6.17
CA MET A 83 -18.74 -15.83 -6.22
C MET A 83 -20.18 -16.33 -6.33
N LYS A 84 -21.13 -15.71 -5.60
CA LYS A 84 -22.55 -16.07 -5.64
C LYS A 84 -23.21 -15.66 -6.95
N GLU A 85 -22.97 -14.42 -7.40
CA GLU A 85 -23.58 -13.87 -8.61
C GLU A 85 -23.11 -14.60 -9.88
N GLN A 86 -21.83 -14.98 -9.91
CA GLN A 86 -21.20 -15.62 -11.08
C GLN A 86 -21.12 -17.14 -10.95
N ASN A 87 -21.55 -17.72 -9.82
CA ASN A 87 -21.43 -19.14 -9.49
C ASN A 87 -20.02 -19.69 -9.77
N CYS A 88 -19.01 -18.99 -9.26
CA CYS A 88 -17.60 -19.27 -9.53
C CYS A 88 -16.79 -19.55 -8.26
N SER A 89 -15.60 -20.13 -8.44
CA SER A 89 -14.64 -20.36 -7.37
C SER A 89 -14.06 -19.05 -6.83
N GLU A 90 -13.43 -19.11 -5.65
CA GLU A 90 -12.75 -17.94 -5.08
C GLU A 90 -11.64 -17.42 -5.99
N LEU A 91 -10.88 -18.31 -6.63
CA LEU A 91 -9.80 -17.92 -7.54
C LEU A 91 -10.33 -17.23 -8.80
N GLU A 92 -11.43 -17.71 -9.37
CA GLU A 92 -12.09 -17.04 -10.50
C GLU A 92 -12.63 -15.68 -10.10
N ALA A 93 -13.23 -15.54 -8.91
CA ALA A 93 -13.66 -14.26 -8.38
C ALA A 93 -12.49 -13.28 -8.17
N VAL A 94 -11.32 -13.76 -7.73
CA VAL A 94 -10.09 -12.97 -7.65
C VAL A 94 -9.67 -12.44 -9.04
N HIS A 95 -9.75 -13.26 -10.08
CA HIS A 95 -9.45 -12.83 -11.45
C HIS A 95 -10.42 -11.74 -11.93
N ILE A 96 -11.71 -11.88 -11.63
CA ILE A 96 -12.73 -10.86 -11.94
C ILE A 96 -12.40 -9.53 -11.22
N ILE A 97 -12.05 -9.57 -9.93
CA ILE A 97 -11.64 -8.37 -9.18
C ILE A 97 -10.38 -7.76 -9.80
N ALA A 98 -9.39 -8.57 -10.15
CA ALA A 98 -8.15 -8.10 -10.77
C ALA A 98 -8.43 -7.39 -12.10
N GLU A 99 -9.36 -7.89 -12.91
CA GLU A 99 -9.78 -7.23 -14.15
C GLU A 99 -10.48 -5.88 -13.87
N ARG A 100 -11.37 -5.81 -12.88
CA ARG A 100 -12.00 -4.55 -12.45
C ARG A 100 -10.96 -3.51 -12.01
N ILE A 101 -9.93 -3.92 -11.27
CA ILE A 101 -8.80 -3.06 -10.87
C ILE A 101 -8.00 -2.59 -12.09
N ALA A 102 -7.75 -3.46 -13.07
CA ALA A 102 -7.03 -3.08 -14.28
C ALA A 102 -7.80 -2.04 -15.11
N GLN A 103 -9.11 -2.21 -15.23
CA GLN A 103 -9.99 -1.29 -15.95
C GLN A 103 -10.05 0.09 -15.27
N SER A 104 -10.16 0.15 -13.95
CA SER A 104 -10.23 1.41 -13.20
C SER A 104 -8.91 2.22 -13.20
N ARG A 105 -7.79 1.58 -13.51
CA ARG A 105 -6.48 2.24 -13.67
C ARG A 105 -6.25 2.81 -15.07
N SER A 106 -7.02 2.35 -16.05
CA SER A 106 -6.82 2.69 -17.47
C SER A 106 -7.61 3.92 -17.92
N GLY A 107 -8.40 4.52 -17.03
CA GLY A 107 -9.11 5.79 -17.22
C GLY A 107 -8.63 6.86 -16.24
#